data_AF-I4ACK3-F1
#
_entry.id   AF-I4ACK3-F1
#
_cell.length_a   1.000
_cell.length_b   1.000
_cell.length_c   1.000
_cell.angle_alpha   90.00
_cell.angle_beta   90.00
_cell.angle_gamma   90.00
#
_symmetry.space_group_name_H-M   'P 1'
#
loop_
_entity.id
_entity.type
_entity.pdbx_description
1 polymer ?
#
loop_
_entity_poly.entity_id
_entity_poly.type
_entity_poly.pdbx_seq_one_letter_code
_entity_poly.pdbx_strand_id
1 'polypeptide(L)'
;MIIIAVLSIERIWEDVDFFEIEVIAQSEIISASVRSYTTVASINELALRLATFPQKIDDRYIWENGDKGDDSTPYVSLEFWCEDKLGHIVIEVYMELDDGASYNKHNCCFFVKTEAGLLNSFGKSLVLLNEQGIGQKITL
;
A
#
# COMPACT_ATOMS: atom_id res chain seq x y z
N MET A 1 22.57 -11.25 3.79
CA MET A 1 21.83 -9.99 3.58
C MET A 1 20.40 -10.30 3.98
N ILE A 2 19.95 -9.83 5.15
CA ILE A 2 18.56 -10.05 5.58
C ILE A 2 17.74 -9.02 4.83
N ILE A 3 16.98 -9.46 3.83
CA ILE A 3 16.02 -8.60 3.15
C ILE A 3 14.79 -8.56 4.06
N ILE A 4 14.57 -7.44 4.73
CA ILE A 4 13.35 -7.20 5.51
C ILE A 4 12.24 -6.94 4.49
N ALA A 5 11.08 -7.58 4.68
CA ALA A 5 9.89 -7.28 3.89
C ALA A 5 9.40 -5.87 4.25
N VAL A 6 9.12 -5.04 3.25
CA VAL A 6 8.82 -3.62 3.45
C VAL A 6 7.59 -3.25 2.64
N LEU A 7 6.71 -2.46 3.25
CA LEU A 7 5.69 -1.68 2.54
C LEU A 7 5.86 -0.22 2.97
N SER A 8 6.03 0.69 2.02
CA SER A 8 6.09 2.12 2.31
C SER A 8 5.24 2.93 1.37
N ILE A 9 4.62 3.98 1.89
CA ILE A 9 3.87 4.97 1.12
C ILE A 9 4.50 6.33 1.42
N GLU A 10 4.90 7.03 0.37
CA GLU A 10 5.51 8.35 0.44
C GLU A 10 4.70 9.34 -0.38
N ARG A 11 4.40 10.52 0.18
CA ARG A 11 3.79 11.61 -0.58
C ARG A 11 4.88 12.37 -1.32
N ILE A 12 4.82 12.39 -2.66
CA ILE A 12 5.89 12.95 -3.49
C ILE A 12 5.50 14.25 -4.19
N TRP A 13 4.20 14.50 -4.36
CA TRP A 13 3.69 15.71 -5.01
C TRP A 13 2.25 16.01 -4.54
N GLU A 14 1.76 17.24 -4.70
CA GLU A 14 0.39 17.62 -4.34
C GLU A 14 -0.23 18.68 -5.29
N ASP A 15 -1.54 18.56 -5.52
CA ASP A 15 -2.43 19.59 -6.10
C ASP A 15 -3.53 19.97 -5.10
N VAL A 16 -4.46 20.82 -5.52
CA VAL A 16 -5.64 21.25 -4.76
C VAL A 16 -6.55 20.07 -4.38
N ASP A 17 -6.79 19.14 -5.31
CA ASP A 17 -7.82 18.10 -5.15
C ASP A 17 -7.26 16.69 -4.88
N PHE A 18 -5.98 16.44 -5.20
CA PHE A 18 -5.33 15.14 -5.08
C PHE A 18 -3.82 15.29 -4.85
N PHE A 19 -3.15 14.21 -4.48
CA PHE A 19 -1.70 14.18 -4.34
C PHE A 19 -1.13 12.89 -4.89
N GLU A 20 0.15 12.93 -5.26
CA GLU A 20 0.86 11.77 -5.79
C GLU A 20 1.57 11.06 -4.65
N ILE A 21 1.44 9.73 -4.63
CA ILE A 21 2.16 8.85 -3.73
C ILE A 21 3.08 7.92 -4.50
N GLU A 22 4.22 7.59 -3.91
CA GLU A 22 5.03 6.45 -4.28
C GLU A 22 4.74 5.31 -3.32
N VAL A 23 4.27 4.17 -3.85
CA VAL A 23 4.11 2.93 -3.09
C VAL A 23 5.27 2.04 -3.43
N ILE A 24 6.03 1.64 -2.41
CA ILE A 24 7.13 0.68 -2.53
C ILE A 24 6.78 -0.56 -1.72
N ALA A 25 6.88 -1.72 -2.35
CA ALA A 25 6.69 -3.00 -1.70
C ALA A 25 7.84 -3.95 -2.00
N GLN A 26 8.30 -4.66 -0.99
CA GLN A 26 9.44 -5.55 -1.06
C GLN A 26 9.20 -6.84 -0.27
N SER A 27 9.58 -7.95 -0.88
CA SER A 27 9.73 -9.26 -0.25
C SER A 27 11.17 -9.75 -0.43
N GLU A 28 11.47 -10.98 -0.01
CA GLU A 28 12.79 -11.58 -0.22
C GLU A 28 13.15 -11.77 -1.71
N ILE A 29 12.16 -11.81 -2.59
CA ILE A 29 12.32 -12.19 -4.01
C ILE A 29 12.10 -11.04 -5.00
N ILE A 30 11.39 -9.99 -4.60
CA ILE A 30 11.02 -8.86 -5.47
C ILE A 30 10.95 -7.55 -4.68
N SER A 31 11.38 -6.47 -5.32
CA SER A 31 11.12 -5.10 -4.91
C SER A 31 10.48 -4.37 -6.09
N ALA A 32 9.34 -3.72 -5.85
CA ALA A 32 8.59 -2.99 -6.85
C ALA A 32 8.17 -1.63 -6.27
N SER A 33 8.10 -0.64 -7.15
CA SER A 33 7.66 0.71 -6.81
C SER A 33 6.81 1.27 -7.93
N VAL A 34 5.77 2.00 -7.56
CA VAL A 34 4.89 2.66 -8.52
C VAL A 34 4.41 3.98 -7.94
N ARG A 35 4.18 4.95 -8.82
CA ARG A 35 3.60 6.24 -8.47
C ARG A 35 2.17 6.32 -8.97
N SER A 36 1.29 6.81 -8.12
CA SER A 36 -0.11 7.00 -8.47
C SER A 36 -0.68 8.21 -7.74
N TYR A 37 -1.66 8.86 -8.35
CA TYR A 37 -2.46 9.85 -7.65
C TYR A 37 -3.42 9.17 -6.67
N THR A 38 -3.67 9.84 -5.55
CA THR A 38 -4.60 9.43 -4.51
C THR A 38 -5.28 10.65 -3.89
N THR A 39 -6.21 10.40 -2.97
CA THR A 39 -6.95 11.44 -2.26
C THR A 39 -6.76 11.30 -0.76
N VAL A 40 -6.98 12.42 -0.04
CA VAL A 40 -7.00 12.44 1.43
C VAL A 40 -7.99 11.41 1.99
N ALA A 41 -9.15 11.28 1.34
CA ALA A 41 -10.18 10.32 1.73
C ALA A 41 -9.69 8.86 1.62
N SER A 42 -9.03 8.50 0.52
CA SER A 42 -8.49 7.16 0.30
C SER A 42 -7.45 6.77 1.36
N ILE A 43 -6.50 7.66 1.66
CA ILE A 43 -5.49 7.41 2.71
C ILE A 43 -6.11 7.35 4.11
N ASN A 44 -7.11 8.20 4.40
CA ASN A 44 -7.81 8.15 5.69
C ASN A 44 -8.60 6.85 5.88
N GLU A 45 -9.24 6.33 4.82
CA GLU A 45 -9.92 5.05 4.86
C GLU A 45 -8.93 3.91 5.16
N LEU A 46 -7.83 3.86 4.41
CA LEU A 46 -6.75 2.90 4.64
C LEU A 46 -6.22 2.99 6.09
N ALA A 47 -5.90 4.19 6.56
CA ALA A 47 -5.38 4.43 7.90
C ALA A 47 -6.34 3.94 8.99
N LEU A 48 -7.62 4.32 8.90
CA LEU A 48 -8.65 3.95 9.87
C LEU A 48 -8.85 2.43 9.91
N ARG A 49 -8.86 1.79 8.74
CA ARG A 49 -9.01 0.33 8.64
C ARG A 49 -7.82 -0.39 9.26
N LEU A 50 -6.61 -0.03 8.85
CA LEU A 50 -5.40 -0.72 9.31
C LEU A 50 -5.08 -0.47 10.79
N ALA A 51 -5.48 0.67 11.36
CA ALA A 51 -5.23 0.98 12.77
C ALA A 51 -5.84 -0.02 13.78
N THR A 52 -6.83 -0.81 13.35
CA THR A 52 -7.50 -1.82 14.18
C THR A 52 -7.62 -3.20 13.51
N PHE A 53 -6.98 -3.40 12.35
CA PHE A 53 -7.02 -4.65 11.62
C PHE A 53 -5.99 -5.66 12.15
N PRO A 54 -6.31 -6.95 12.32
CA PRO A 54 -7.62 -7.57 12.16
C PRO A 54 -8.45 -7.46 13.46
N GLN A 55 -9.78 -7.42 13.34
CA GLN A 55 -10.69 -7.58 14.47
C GLN A 55 -11.12 -9.04 14.66
N LYS A 56 -11.08 -9.84 13.59
CA LYS A 56 -11.34 -11.29 13.57
C LYS A 56 -10.38 -12.02 12.66
N ILE A 57 -10.24 -13.34 12.87
CA ILE A 57 -9.32 -14.18 12.10
C ILE A 57 -9.66 -14.27 10.61
N ASP A 58 -10.94 -14.12 10.26
CA ASP A 58 -11.46 -14.18 8.89
C ASP A 58 -11.61 -12.80 8.24
N ASP A 59 -11.14 -11.74 8.91
CA ASP A 59 -11.17 -10.39 8.33
C ASP A 59 -10.28 -10.33 7.08
N ARG A 60 -10.85 -9.71 6.05
CA ARG A 60 -10.18 -9.41 4.79
C ARG A 60 -10.51 -7.98 4.40
N TYR A 61 -9.51 -7.25 3.97
CA TYR A 61 -9.67 -5.86 3.56
C TYR A 61 -8.86 -5.62 2.30
N ILE A 62 -9.46 -4.97 1.30
CA ILE A 62 -8.77 -4.53 0.09
C ILE A 62 -8.81 -3.02 0.05
N TRP A 63 -7.65 -2.42 -0.19
CA TRP A 63 -7.53 -1.03 -0.57
C TRP A 63 -7.11 -0.97 -2.03
N GLU A 64 -7.88 -0.23 -2.82
CA GLU A 64 -7.66 -0.04 -4.24
C GLU A 64 -7.41 1.44 -4.51
N ASN A 65 -6.42 1.75 -5.34
CA ASN A 65 -6.05 3.11 -5.67
C ASN A 65 -5.91 3.27 -7.19
N GLY A 66 -6.78 4.11 -7.75
CA GLY A 66 -6.91 4.31 -9.19
C GLY A 66 -7.89 3.32 -9.85
N ASP A 67 -8.07 3.46 -11.15
CA ASP A 67 -8.82 2.52 -11.99
C ASP A 67 -7.83 1.62 -12.74
N LYS A 68 -8.11 0.32 -12.80
CA LYS A 68 -7.23 -0.65 -13.46
C LYS A 68 -7.27 -0.54 -14.99
N GLY A 69 -6.12 -0.62 -15.66
CA GLY A 69 -6.01 -0.66 -17.12
C GLY A 69 -5.26 0.54 -17.72
N ASP A 70 -5.15 0.55 -19.06
CA ASP A 70 -4.22 1.43 -19.78
C ASP A 70 -4.70 2.89 -19.92
N ASP A 71 -5.92 3.21 -19.47
CA ASP A 71 -6.58 4.51 -19.69
C ASP A 71 -6.47 5.47 -18.49
N SER A 72 -5.72 5.10 -17.45
CA SER A 72 -5.61 5.81 -16.17
C SER A 72 -4.16 5.95 -15.71
N THR A 73 -3.94 6.49 -14.51
CA THR A 73 -2.65 6.36 -13.82
C THR A 73 -2.49 4.97 -13.22
N PRO A 74 -1.26 4.49 -12.98
CA PRO A 74 -1.01 3.13 -12.53
C PRO A 74 -1.87 2.72 -11.33
N TYR A 75 -2.59 1.61 -11.47
CA TYR A 75 -3.40 1.04 -10.40
C TYR A 75 -2.53 0.31 -9.37
N VAL A 76 -2.89 0.48 -8.10
CA VAL A 76 -2.30 -0.25 -6.97
C VAL A 76 -3.41 -0.84 -6.11
N SER A 77 -3.27 -2.09 -5.70
CA SER A 77 -4.09 -2.65 -4.64
C SER A 77 -3.27 -3.37 -3.58
N LEU A 78 -3.74 -3.24 -2.35
CA LEU A 78 -3.23 -3.92 -1.18
C LEU A 78 -4.36 -4.71 -0.54
N GLU A 79 -4.24 -6.02 -0.51
CA GLU A 79 -5.22 -6.89 0.14
C GLU A 79 -4.63 -7.54 1.37
N PHE A 80 -5.30 -7.41 2.51
CA PHE A 80 -4.83 -7.80 3.83
C PHE A 80 -5.69 -8.93 4.38
N TRP A 81 -5.07 -9.98 4.95
CA TRP A 81 -5.77 -11.03 5.70
C TRP A 81 -4.84 -11.72 6.72
N CYS A 82 -5.45 -12.35 7.73
CA CYS A 82 -4.70 -13.16 8.69
C CYS A 82 -4.20 -14.46 8.06
N GLU A 83 -2.90 -14.74 8.17
CA GLU A 83 -2.34 -16.05 7.83
C GLU A 83 -2.75 -17.11 8.87
N ASP A 84 -2.72 -16.73 10.14
CA ASP A 84 -2.99 -17.62 11.26
C ASP A 84 -3.50 -16.88 12.50
N LYS A 85 -3.72 -17.65 13.58
CA LYS A 85 -4.22 -17.15 14.86
C LYS A 85 -3.15 -16.50 15.75
N LEU A 86 -1.90 -16.47 15.31
CA LEU A 86 -0.78 -15.87 16.05
C LEU A 86 -0.60 -14.39 15.69
N GLY A 87 -1.39 -13.87 14.73
CA GLY A 87 -1.36 -12.48 14.32
C GLY A 87 -0.43 -12.19 13.15
N HIS A 88 0.03 -13.22 12.43
CA HIS A 88 0.72 -13.03 11.16
C HIS A 88 -0.27 -12.58 10.09
N ILE A 89 0.10 -11.54 9.35
CA ILE A 89 -0.71 -10.95 8.27
C ILE A 89 0.01 -11.14 6.94
N VAL A 90 -0.76 -11.50 5.93
CA VAL A 90 -0.33 -11.45 4.53
C VAL A 90 -0.95 -10.22 3.88
N ILE A 91 -0.13 -9.54 3.07
CA ILE A 91 -0.52 -8.45 2.19
C ILE A 91 -0.26 -8.91 0.77
N GLU A 92 -1.31 -9.13 -0.04
CA GLU A 92 -1.16 -9.24 -1.49
C GLU A 92 -1.00 -7.85 -2.07
N VAL A 93 0.13 -7.65 -2.73
CA VAL A 93 0.46 -6.41 -3.42
C VAL A 93 0.25 -6.65 -4.90
N TYR A 94 -0.62 -5.88 -5.52
CA TYR A 94 -0.72 -5.76 -6.97
C TYR A 94 -0.35 -4.34 -7.39
N MET A 95 0.52 -4.22 -8.40
CA MET A 95 0.93 -2.94 -8.96
C MET A 95 0.99 -3.05 -10.48
N GLU A 96 0.38 -2.09 -11.17
CA GLU A 96 0.72 -1.81 -12.57
C GLU A 96 2.11 -1.15 -12.63
N LEU A 97 2.96 -1.60 -13.55
CA LEU A 97 4.34 -1.13 -13.63
C LEU A 97 4.44 -0.04 -14.69
N ASP A 98 4.84 1.15 -14.27
CA ASP A 98 5.17 2.26 -15.16
C ASP A 98 6.62 2.12 -15.68
N ASP A 99 6.85 1.08 -16.48
CA ASP A 99 8.15 0.73 -17.06
C ASP A 99 8.24 1.05 -18.57
N GLY A 100 7.25 1.77 -19.10
CA GLY A 100 7.13 2.16 -20.51
C GLY A 100 6.34 1.18 -21.38
N ALA A 101 5.81 0.09 -20.81
CA ALA A 101 4.87 -0.80 -21.49
C ALA A 101 3.41 -0.58 -21.02
N SER A 102 2.47 -1.32 -21.60
CA SER A 102 1.05 -1.22 -21.22
C SER A 102 0.79 -1.92 -19.88
N TYR A 103 0.04 -1.27 -18.99
CA TYR A 103 -0.24 -1.73 -17.63
C TYR A 103 -0.97 -3.07 -17.59
N ASN A 104 -1.85 -3.33 -18.56
CA ASN A 104 -2.54 -4.62 -18.70
C ASN A 104 -1.60 -5.82 -18.96
N LYS A 105 -0.35 -5.57 -19.37
CA LYS A 105 0.67 -6.59 -19.64
C LYS A 105 1.79 -6.54 -18.62
N HIS A 106 2.13 -5.35 -18.13
CA HIS A 106 3.24 -5.12 -17.22
C HIS A 106 2.70 -4.75 -15.84
N ASN A 107 2.59 -5.76 -15.00
CA ASN A 107 2.16 -5.67 -13.62
C ASN A 107 2.89 -6.74 -12.79
N CYS A 108 2.90 -6.57 -11.48
CA CYS A 108 3.39 -7.59 -10.57
C CYS A 108 2.35 -7.90 -9.48
N CYS A 109 2.35 -9.15 -9.01
CA CYS A 109 1.54 -9.59 -7.87
C CYS A 109 2.42 -10.45 -6.96
N PHE A 110 2.55 -10.07 -5.68
CA PHE A 110 3.37 -10.80 -4.72
C PHE A 110 2.94 -10.52 -3.28
N PHE A 111 3.45 -11.33 -2.35
CA PHE A 111 3.14 -11.18 -0.93
C PHE A 111 4.20 -10.40 -0.17
N VAL A 112 3.74 -9.52 0.70
CA VAL A 112 4.49 -8.94 1.81
C VAL A 112 3.89 -9.51 3.10
N LYS A 113 4.74 -9.97 4.02
CA LYS A 113 4.31 -10.50 5.32
C LYS A 113 4.64 -9.53 6.44
N THR A 114 3.75 -9.44 7.42
CA THR A 114 3.94 -8.62 8.62
C THR A 114 3.20 -9.23 9.81
N GLU A 115 3.21 -8.52 10.94
CA GLU A 115 2.43 -8.85 12.13
C GLU A 115 1.34 -7.79 12.36
N ALA A 116 0.21 -8.19 12.94
CA ALA A 116 -0.93 -7.32 13.21
C ALA A 116 -0.54 -6.05 13.98
N GLY A 117 0.35 -6.15 14.97
CA GLY A 117 0.80 -5.00 15.75
C GLY A 117 1.59 -3.96 14.94
N LEU A 118 2.45 -4.42 14.01
CA LEU A 118 3.18 -3.55 13.09
C LEU A 118 2.21 -2.89 12.10
N LEU A 119 1.28 -3.69 11.55
CA LEU A 119 0.25 -3.17 10.65
C LEU A 119 -0.65 -2.11 11.31
N ASN A 120 -1.02 -2.29 12.58
CA ASN A 120 -1.77 -1.30 13.33
C ASN A 120 -0.97 0.00 13.55
N SER A 121 0.32 -0.13 13.85
CA SER A 121 1.20 1.03 14.04
C SER A 121 1.41 1.79 12.73
N PHE A 122 1.55 1.06 11.62
CA PHE A 122 1.56 1.62 10.27
C PHE A 122 0.25 2.35 9.96
N GLY A 123 -0.91 1.71 10.19
CA GLY A 123 -2.23 2.30 9.98
C GLY A 123 -2.44 3.60 10.76
N LYS A 124 -2.02 3.64 12.04
CA LYS A 124 -2.05 4.86 12.86
C LYS A 124 -1.13 5.96 12.36
N SER A 125 -0.03 5.60 11.70
CA SER A 125 0.95 6.56 11.18
C SER A 125 0.59 7.08 9.80
N LEU A 126 -0.22 6.35 9.02
CA LEU A 126 -0.66 6.77 7.68
C LEU A 126 -1.40 8.10 7.67
N VAL A 127 -2.10 8.47 8.74
CA VAL A 127 -2.78 9.78 8.86
C VAL A 127 -1.81 10.94 8.65
N LEU A 128 -0.53 10.76 9.02
CA LEU A 128 0.50 11.78 8.88
C LEU A 128 0.81 12.13 7.42
N LEU A 129 0.54 11.23 6.45
CA LEU A 129 0.67 11.54 5.02
C LEU A 129 -0.25 12.68 4.58
N ASN A 130 -1.42 12.78 5.21
CA ASN A 130 -2.38 13.84 4.94
C ASN A 130 -2.02 15.14 5.66
N GLU A 131 -1.25 15.07 6.75
CA GLU A 131 -0.95 16.21 7.63
C GLU A 131 0.40 16.90 7.33
N GLN A 132 1.44 16.14 6.97
CA GLN A 132 2.84 16.63 6.97
C GLN A 132 3.38 17.03 5.59
N GLY A 133 2.54 17.01 4.54
CA GLY A 133 2.88 17.51 3.20
C GLY A 133 3.84 16.61 2.39
N ILE A 134 4.42 17.16 1.32
CA ILE A 134 5.36 16.46 0.43
C ILE A 134 6.62 16.01 1.18
N GLY A 135 7.09 14.79 0.89
CA GLY A 135 8.27 14.16 1.48
C GLY A 135 7.96 13.29 2.71
N GLN A 136 6.71 13.30 3.18
CA GLN A 136 6.30 12.42 4.26
C GLN A 136 6.27 10.97 3.78
N LYS A 137 7.00 10.09 4.49
CA LYS A 137 7.07 8.65 4.20
C LYS A 137 6.68 7.84 5.42
N ILE A 138 5.77 6.89 5.25
CA ILE A 138 5.36 5.94 6.27
C ILE A 138 5.76 4.55 5.81
N THR A 139 6.41 3.79 6.69
CA THR A 139 6.95 2.46 6.39
C THR A 139 6.45 1.47 7.43
N LEU A 140 6.04 0.30 6.96
CA LEU A 140 5.68 -0.88 7.74
C LEU A 140 6.92 -1.68 8.16
#